data_AF-X1GBG7-F1
#
_entry.id   AF-X1GBG7-F1
#
_cell.length_a   1.000
_cell.length_b   1.000
_cell.length_c   1.000
_cell.angle_alpha   90.00
_cell.angle_beta   90.00
_cell.angle_gamma   90.00
#
_symmetry.space_group_name_H-M   'P 1'
#
loop_
_entity.id
_entity.type
_entity.pdbx_description
1 polymer ?
#
loop_
_entity_poly.entity_id
_entity_poly.type
_entity_poly.pdbx_seq_one_letter_code
_entity_poly.pdbx_strand_id
1 'polypeptide(L)'
;SMTKYLFVVEEYRRRGIAGELLRESVSHAEEVYHTPVVVATTNVDNVPVHMLNRRHGFRICVRFKSPLSENVLLLWVRSGVSPPSHEIETEEKQLEV
;
A
#
# COMPACT_ATOMS: atom_id res chain seq x y z
N SER A 1 1.63 12.57 9.01
CA SER A 1 0.89 11.30 9.10
C SER A 1 1.59 10.39 10.09
N MET A 2 0.89 9.47 10.75
CA MET A 2 1.50 8.50 11.67
C MET A 2 1.68 7.17 10.93
N THR A 3 2.92 6.76 10.70
CA THR A 3 3.23 5.45 10.12
C THR A 3 2.92 4.36 11.16
N LYS A 4 2.02 3.44 10.80
CA LYS A 4 1.71 2.27 11.63
C LYS A 4 2.37 1.04 11.05
N TYR A 5 2.95 0.20 11.91
CA TYR A 5 3.60 -1.04 11.51
C TYR A 5 2.73 -2.23 11.91
N LEU A 6 2.60 -3.20 11.00
CA LEU A 6 2.01 -4.50 11.31
C LEU A 6 3.15 -5.45 11.72
N PHE A 7 3.13 -5.92 12.96
CA PHE A 7 4.13 -6.85 13.47
C PHE A 7 3.46 -7.95 14.30
N VAL A 8 3.92 -9.19 14.10
CA VAL A 8 3.53 -10.34 14.91
C VAL A 8 4.80 -10.91 15.54
N VAL A 9 4.83 -10.94 16.88
CA VAL A 9 5.95 -11.52 17.65
C VAL A 9 6.14 -12.99 17.25
N GLU A 10 7.40 -13.44 17.31
CA GLU A 10 7.84 -14.69 16.68
C GLU A 10 7.02 -15.92 17.12
N GLU A 11 6.72 -16.01 18.41
CA GLU A 11 5.94 -17.07 19.04
C GLU A 11 4.51 -17.25 18.49
N TYR A 12 3.94 -16.20 17.89
CA TYR A 12 2.59 -16.21 17.30
C TYR A 12 2.57 -16.19 15.77
N ARG A 13 3.73 -16.27 15.10
CA ARG A 13 3.78 -16.32 13.64
C ARG A 13 3.15 -17.61 13.11
N ARG A 14 2.78 -17.59 11.82
CA ARG A 14 2.15 -18.71 11.09
C ARG A 14 0.77 -19.16 11.62
N ARG A 15 0.13 -18.35 12.46
CA ARG A 15 -1.22 -18.61 13.00
C ARG A 15 -2.34 -17.79 12.33
N GLY A 16 -2.06 -17.17 11.18
CA GLY A 16 -3.04 -16.33 10.47
C GLY A 16 -3.26 -14.92 11.05
N ILE A 17 -2.70 -14.60 12.21
CA ILE A 17 -2.92 -13.33 12.93
C ILE A 17 -2.67 -12.08 12.06
N ALA A 18 -1.56 -12.05 11.32
CA ALA A 18 -1.24 -10.91 10.46
C ALA A 18 -2.31 -10.71 9.35
N GLY A 19 -2.89 -11.79 8.84
CA GLY A 19 -3.95 -11.73 7.83
C GLY A 19 -5.25 -11.20 8.40
N GLU A 20 -5.64 -11.67 9.59
CA GLU A 20 -6.83 -11.15 10.27
C GLU A 20 -6.68 -9.66 10.63
N LEU A 21 -5.54 -9.26 11.18
CA LEU A 21 -5.27 -7.85 11.48
C LEU A 21 -5.30 -6.97 10.22
N LEU A 22 -4.74 -7.45 9.11
CA LEU A 22 -4.77 -6.73 7.84
C LEU A 22 -6.20 -6.63 7.28
N ARG A 23 -6.96 -7.74 7.31
CA ARG A 23 -8.37 -7.77 6.87
C ARG A 23 -9.20 -6.75 7.63
N GLU A 24 -9.15 -6.78 8.96
CA GLU A 24 -9.88 -5.85 9.82
C GLU A 24 -9.43 -4.41 9.59
N SER A 25 -8.13 -4.17 9.42
CA SER A 25 -7.61 -2.82 9.15
C SER A 25 -8.14 -2.25 7.84
N VAL A 26 -8.20 -3.05 6.78
CA VAL A 26 -8.74 -2.64 5.47
C VAL A 26 -10.26 -2.43 5.56
N SER A 27 -11.01 -3.35 6.17
CA SER A 27 -12.46 -3.19 6.40
C SER A 27 -12.75 -1.88 7.15
N HIS A 28 -12.00 -1.61 8.22
CA HIS A 28 -12.19 -0.41 9.02
C HIS A 28 -11.82 0.87 8.26
N ALA A 29 -10.75 0.83 7.45
CA ALA A 29 -10.40 1.94 6.56
C ALA A 29 -11.52 2.24 5.56
N GLU A 30 -12.17 1.22 5.01
CA GLU A 30 -13.28 1.34 4.06
C GLU A 30 -14.59 1.81 4.71
N GLU A 31 -15.02 1.12 5.77
CA GLU A 31 -16.35 1.26 6.35
C GLU A 31 -16.46 2.47 7.27
N VAL A 32 -15.42 2.74 8.07
CA VAL A 32 -15.46 3.79 9.10
C VAL A 32 -14.84 5.07 8.61
N TYR A 33 -13.69 4.98 7.94
CA TYR A 33 -12.97 6.17 7.46
C TYR A 33 -13.27 6.52 6.01
N HIS A 34 -14.01 5.68 5.29
CA HIS A 34 -14.29 5.86 3.85
C HIS A 34 -13.02 6.12 3.02
N THR A 35 -11.92 5.49 3.41
CA THR A 35 -10.60 5.68 2.83
C THR A 35 -10.59 5.07 1.42
N PRO A 36 -10.36 5.86 0.35
CA PRO A 36 -10.41 5.35 -1.01
C PRO A 36 -9.16 4.52 -1.39
N VAL A 37 -8.02 4.80 -0.75
CA VAL A 37 -6.73 4.18 -1.05
C VAL A 37 -5.98 3.92 0.25
N VAL A 38 -5.50 2.69 0.43
CA VAL A 38 -4.57 2.31 1.50
C VAL A 38 -3.20 2.04 0.90
N VAL A 39 -2.18 2.68 1.45
CA VAL A 39 -0.78 2.53 1.02
C VAL A 39 -0.02 1.71 2.05
N ALA A 40 0.69 0.69 1.58
CA ALA A 40 1.64 -0.07 2.37
C ALA A 40 3.03 -0.02 1.74
N THR A 41 4.06 -0.04 2.58
CA THR A 41 5.46 -0.06 2.13
C THR A 41 6.17 -1.21 2.81
N THR A 42 6.96 -1.97 2.05
CA THR A 42 7.80 -3.02 2.62
C THR A 42 9.06 -3.23 1.78
N ASN A 43 10.08 -3.86 2.35
CA ASN A 43 11.31 -4.22 1.63
C ASN A 43 10.99 -5.21 0.50
N VAL A 44 11.68 -5.10 -0.64
CA VAL A 44 11.57 -6.04 -1.77
C VAL A 44 11.77 -7.51 -1.37
N ASP A 45 12.61 -7.78 -0.36
CA ASP A 45 12.95 -9.13 0.07
C ASP A 45 11.92 -9.74 1.03
N ASN A 46 10.93 -8.96 1.48
CA ASN A 46 9.91 -9.42 2.42
C ASN A 46 8.75 -10.15 1.70
N VAL A 47 9.08 -11.25 1.02
CA VAL A 47 8.16 -12.07 0.23
C VAL A 47 6.89 -12.48 1.01
N PRO A 48 6.95 -12.89 2.29
CA PRO A 48 5.74 -13.25 3.04
C PRO A 48 4.75 -12.09 3.17
N VAL A 49 5.25 -10.86 3.39
CA VAL A 49 4.40 -9.66 3.47
C VAL A 49 3.80 -9.32 2.11
N HIS A 50 4.55 -9.50 1.01
CA HIS A 50 4.01 -9.28 -0.34
C HIS A 50 2.86 -10.24 -0.62
N MET A 51 3.04 -11.52 -0.30
CA MET A 51 2.01 -12.54 -0.50
C MET A 51 0.78 -12.29 0.37
N LEU A 52 0.98 -11.86 1.62
CA LEU A 52 -0.11 -11.46 2.50
C LEU A 52 -0.92 -10.32 1.89
N ASN A 53 -0.26 -9.21 1.55
CA ASN A 53 -0.91 -8.03 0.99
C ASN A 53 -1.65 -8.36 -0.31
N ARG A 54 -1.06 -9.15 -1.22
CA ARG A 54 -1.72 -9.56 -2.47
C ARG A 54 -3.00 -10.37 -2.23
N ARG A 55 -3.04 -11.24 -1.22
CA ARG A 55 -4.26 -11.98 -0.85
C ARG A 55 -5.38 -11.06 -0.36
N HIS A 56 -5.04 -9.91 0.19
CA HIS A 56 -5.99 -8.88 0.65
C HIS A 56 -6.21 -7.77 -0.39
N GLY A 57 -5.91 -8.03 -1.67
CA GLY A 57 -6.25 -7.13 -2.77
C GLY A 57 -5.25 -6.01 -3.05
N PHE A 58 -4.14 -5.92 -2.31
CA PHE A 58 -3.09 -4.95 -2.61
C PHE A 58 -2.33 -5.33 -3.89
N ARG A 59 -1.87 -4.30 -4.61
CA ARG A 59 -1.04 -4.44 -5.82
C ARG A 59 0.26 -3.66 -5.65
N ILE A 60 1.37 -4.23 -6.12
CA ILE A 60 2.63 -3.51 -6.18
C ILE A 60 2.52 -2.45 -7.27
N CYS A 61 2.80 -1.19 -6.93
CA CYS A 61 2.69 -0.07 -7.86
C CYS A 61 4.05 0.49 -8.23
N VAL A 62 4.96 0.63 -7.26
CA VAL A 62 6.28 1.24 -7.46
C VAL A 62 7.34 0.49 -6.67
N ARG A 63 8.53 0.34 -7.26
CA ARG A 63 9.78 0.00 -6.57
C ARG A 63 10.60 1.27 -6.43
N PHE A 64 11.16 1.50 -5.26
CA PHE A 64 12.00 2.68 -5.02
C PHE A 64 13.13 2.35 -4.07
N LYS A 65 14.27 3.02 -4.27
CA LYS A 65 15.41 2.92 -3.36
C LYS A 65 15.22 3.91 -2.21
N SER A 66 15.40 3.42 -0.99
CA SER A 66 15.66 4.23 0.19
C SER A 66 17.15 4.12 0.54
N PRO A 67 17.70 5.01 1.39
CA PRO A 67 19.12 5.00 1.74
C PRO A 67 19.64 3.65 2.29
N LEU A 68 18.77 2.82 2.86
CA LEU A 68 19.14 1.57 3.55
C LEU A 68 18.54 0.30 2.90
N SER A 69 17.59 0.44 1.98
CA SER A 69 16.90 -0.70 1.37
C SER A 69 16.20 -0.35 0.07
N GLU A 70 15.99 -1.36 -0.77
CA GLU A 70 15.02 -1.27 -1.85
C GLU A 70 13.63 -1.66 -1.31
N ASN A 71 12.64 -0.83 -1.60
CA ASN A 71 11.28 -0.99 -1.08
C ASN A 71 10.27 -1.07 -2.23
N VAL A 72 9.14 -1.70 -1.94
CA VAL A 72 7.94 -1.68 -2.77
C VAL A 72 6.86 -0.87 -2.07
N LEU A 73 6.14 -0.09 -2.86
CA LEU A 73 4.88 0.53 -2.50
C LEU A 73 3.75 -0.36 -3.03
N LEU A 74 2.86 -0.77 -2.13
CA LEU A 74 1.65 -1.53 -2.44
C LEU A 74 0.41 -0.67 -2.19
N LEU A 75 -0.54 -0.73 -3.11
CA LEU A 75 -1.81 -0.02 -3.03
C LEU A 75 -2.98 -1.00 -2.95
N TRP A 76 -3.87 -0.76 -2.00
CA TRP A 76 -5.24 -1.25 -2.06
C TRP A 76 -6.14 -0.08 -2.43
N VAL A 77 -7.03 -0.30 -3.40
CA VAL A 77 -7.97 0.71 -3.89
C VAL A 77 -9.37 0.16 -3.68
N ARG A 78 -10.23 0.97 -3.06
CA ARG A 78 -11.63 0.62 -2.81
C ARG A 78 -12.35 0.33 -4.14
N SER A 79 -13.17 -0.72 -4.16
CA SER A 79 -13.99 -1.07 -5.32
C SER A 79 -14.91 0.08 -5.72
N GLY A 80 -14.96 0.40 -7.02
CA GLY A 80 -15.77 1.51 -7.54
C GLY A 80 -15.10 2.88 -7.47
N VAL A 81 -13.90 2.98 -6.91
CA VAL A 81 -13.07 4.19 -7.03
C VAL A 81 -12.25 4.10 -8.31
N SER A 82 -12.64 4.86 -9.33
CA SER A 82 -11.77 5.15 -10.47
C SER A 82 -10.68 6.15 -10.03
N PRO A 83 -9.46 6.05 -10.56
CA PRO A 83 -8.50 7.14 -10.44
C PRO A 83 -9.19 8.43 -10.93
N PRO A 84 -9.00 9.59 -10.27
CA PRO A 84 -9.39 10.84 -10.87
C PRO A 84 -8.75 10.92 -12.26
N SER A 85 -9.58 11.10 -13.28
CA SER A 85 -9.14 11.35 -14.64
C SER A 85 -8.48 12.72 -14.68
N HIS A 86 -7.21 12.79 -14.27
CA HIS A 86 -6.37 13.94 -14.58
C HIS A 86 -5.98 13.82 -16.05
N GLU A 87 -6.55 14.71 -16.87
CA GLU A 87 -5.89 15.14 -18.09
C GLU A 87 -4.47 15.57 -17.70
N ILE A 88 -3.48 14.86 -18.22
CA ILE A 88 -2.09 15.31 -18.14
C ILE A 88 -2.04 16.53 -19.06
N GLU A 89 -2.25 17.73 -18.50
CA GLU A 89 -1.83 18.96 -19.16
C GLU A 89 -0.29 18.90 -19.22
N THR A 90 0.22 18.40 -20.34
CA THR A 90 1.60 18.62 -20.74
C THR A 90 1.78 20.13 -20.92
N GLU A 91 2.28 20.81 -19.90
CA GLU A 91 2.84 22.16 -20.02
C GLU A 91 4.14 22.10 -20.84
N GLU A 92 4.02 21.80 -22.14
CA GLU A 92 4.99 22.26 -23.13
C GLU A 92 4.65 23.72 -23.47
N LYS A 93 5.08 24.66 -22.61
CA LYS A 93 5.32 26.07 -22.97
C LYS A 93 5.76 26.86 -21.74
N GLN A 94 7.06 27.15 -21.66
CA GLN A 94 7.62 28.50 -21.53
C GLN A 94 9.10 28.39 -21.11
N LEU A 95 9.97 28.29 -22.11
CA LEU A 95 11.35 28.76 -22.04
C LEU A 95 11.63 29.51 -23.35
N GLU A 96 10.95 30.65 -23.49
CA GLU A 96 11.40 31.77 -24.31
C GLU A 96 11.22 33.02 -23.44
N VAL A 97 12.28 33.44 -22.74
CA VAL A 97 12.89 34.78 -22.75
C VAL A 97 14.29 34.64 -22.15
#